data_AF-A0A953CCS0-F1
#
_entry.id   AF-A0A953CCS0-F1
#
_cell.length_a   1.000
_cell.length_b   1.000
_cell.length_c   1.000
_cell.angle_alpha   90.00
_cell.angle_beta   90.00
_cell.angle_gamma   90.00
#
_symmetry.space_group_name_H-M   'P 1'
#
loop_
_entity.id
_entity.type
_entity.pdbx_description
1 polymer ?
#
loop_
_entity_poly.entity_id
_entity_poly.type
_entity_poly.pdbx_seq_one_letter_code
_entity_poly.pdbx_strand_id
1 'polypeptide(L)'
;MMARLGGHRARAEAARRGGPALRPVVAAVAVVAAVAATLAIDAAAQGADSLPAAASTGAAPAAASAPADAGAARRELQAIERERAQLTARRRADEAACRGRILVNDCLQDARERERNDRRRLKEREVSARAVLREEHARAENRARASDAGARDAEQRAQQRRRDEARERQQGRIDQHREAQAQRDARDAQRAREAQVERKRRAEREAELERRREQARQRDAAAAANAARHEQRLRDVERRNAEHDARLAKQRAQALRRDAERAARAAAAQRRHPAGPAQD
;
A
#
# COMPACT_ATOMS: atom_id res chain seq x y z
N MET A 1 17.21 -45.34 10.37
CA MET A 1 15.93 -45.18 11.09
C MET A 1 16.19 -44.37 12.36
N MET A 2 16.00 -43.05 12.32
CA MET A 2 16.20 -42.16 13.46
C MET A 2 15.19 -41.01 13.34
N ALA A 3 14.18 -40.98 14.20
CA ALA A 3 13.43 -39.77 14.51
C ALA A 3 12.81 -39.92 15.91
N ARG A 4 13.40 -39.19 16.87
CA ARG A 4 12.97 -39.07 18.26
C ARG A 4 11.70 -38.23 18.32
N LEU A 5 10.65 -38.76 18.95
CA LEU A 5 9.46 -38.00 19.32
C LEU A 5 9.72 -37.27 20.64
N GLY A 6 9.56 -35.95 20.61
CA GLY A 6 9.52 -35.10 21.79
C GLY A 6 8.10 -35.00 22.36
N GLY A 7 7.99 -34.58 23.63
CA GLY A 7 6.69 -34.27 24.21
C GLY A 7 6.66 -34.14 25.73
N HIS A 8 7.47 -33.23 26.30
CA HIS A 8 7.23 -32.73 27.66
C HIS A 8 7.10 -31.21 27.61
N ARG A 9 5.94 -30.69 28.05
CA ARG A 9 5.87 -29.51 28.92
C ARG A 9 4.47 -29.34 29.52
N ALA A 10 4.48 -29.39 30.84
CA ALA A 10 3.40 -28.98 31.73
C ALA A 10 3.41 -27.46 31.98
N ARG A 11 2.43 -27.02 32.79
CA ARG A 11 2.25 -25.72 33.49
C ARG A 11 1.40 -24.68 32.74
N ALA A 12 0.54 -23.89 33.39
CA ALA A 12 0.05 -23.86 34.77
C ALA A 12 -1.12 -22.86 34.81
N GLU A 13 -1.98 -23.04 35.81
CA GLU A 13 -3.03 -22.11 36.24
C GLU A 13 -2.48 -20.71 36.58
N ALA A 14 -3.29 -19.67 36.35
CA ALA A 14 -3.37 -18.52 37.26
C ALA A 14 -4.65 -17.69 37.01
N ALA A 15 -5.47 -17.68 38.05
CA ALA A 15 -6.68 -16.91 38.27
C ALA A 15 -6.59 -15.40 37.94
N ARG A 16 -7.72 -14.84 37.48
CA ARG A 16 -8.07 -13.41 37.69
C ARG A 16 -9.52 -13.26 38.14
N ARG A 17 -9.69 -13.28 39.47
CA ARG A 17 -10.66 -12.43 40.21
C ARG A 17 -10.22 -10.96 40.00
N GLY A 18 -11.03 -9.91 39.99
CA GLY A 18 -12.45 -9.68 40.24
C GLY A 18 -12.61 -8.18 40.55
N GLY A 19 -13.76 -7.60 40.19
CA GLY A 19 -14.42 -6.54 40.95
C GLY A 19 -14.06 -5.05 40.70
N PRO A 20 -14.98 -4.13 41.08
CA PRO A 20 -15.29 -2.90 40.34
C PRO A 20 -14.83 -1.60 41.02
N ALA A 21 -14.74 -0.51 40.25
CA ALA A 21 -14.51 0.85 40.77
C ALA A 21 -15.85 1.56 41.06
N LEU A 22 -16.14 1.78 42.34
CA LEU A 22 -17.19 2.68 42.84
C LEU A 22 -16.58 4.06 43.13
N ARG A 23 -17.35 5.11 42.79
CA ARG A 23 -17.14 6.52 43.21
C ARG A 23 -17.51 6.71 44.70
N PRO A 24 -17.09 7.83 45.31
CA PRO A 24 -18.14 8.78 45.71
C PRO A 24 -17.78 10.28 45.55
N VAL A 25 -18.85 11.07 45.49
CA VAL A 25 -18.97 12.54 45.56
C VAL A 25 -19.21 12.91 47.03
N VAL A 26 -18.61 14.01 47.53
CA VAL A 26 -19.17 14.79 48.65
C VAL A 26 -18.85 16.27 48.45
N ALA A 27 -19.84 17.11 48.71
CA ALA A 27 -19.80 18.56 48.66
C ALA A 27 -19.99 19.18 50.05
N ALA A 28 -19.58 20.45 50.15
CA ALA A 28 -20.23 21.58 50.87
C ALA A 28 -19.77 22.02 52.29
N VAL A 29 -19.78 23.37 52.40
CA VAL A 29 -20.12 24.29 53.52
C VAL A 29 -19.00 25.11 54.21
N ALA A 30 -18.94 26.39 53.78
CA ALA A 30 -18.87 27.72 54.44
C ALA A 30 -18.43 27.93 55.92
N VAL A 31 -17.75 29.07 56.20
CA VAL A 31 -18.27 30.30 56.90
C VAL A 31 -17.11 31.24 57.39
N VAL A 32 -17.15 32.49 56.91
CA VAL A 32 -16.95 33.84 57.55
C VAL A 32 -15.97 34.05 58.73
N ALA A 33 -15.10 35.07 58.63
CA ALA A 33 -15.06 36.26 59.54
C ALA A 33 -13.94 37.25 59.19
N ALA A 34 -14.31 38.53 59.14
CA ALA A 34 -13.47 39.71 58.96
C ALA A 34 -12.99 40.27 60.30
N VAL A 35 -11.81 40.91 60.35
CA VAL A 35 -11.55 42.08 61.20
C VAL A 35 -10.52 42.98 60.52
N ALA A 36 -10.92 44.24 60.33
CA ALA A 36 -10.09 45.39 59.98
C ALA A 36 -9.46 46.01 61.23
N ALA A 37 -8.31 46.68 61.10
CA ALA A 37 -8.07 48.01 61.71
C ALA A 37 -6.62 48.47 61.46
N THR A 38 -6.54 49.59 60.76
CA THR A 38 -5.49 50.61 60.80
C THR A 38 -5.16 51.05 62.23
N LEU A 39 -3.90 51.44 62.49
CA LEU A 39 -3.54 52.69 63.19
C LEU A 39 -2.02 52.91 63.08
N ALA A 40 -1.65 53.89 62.25
CA ALA A 40 -0.42 54.63 62.39
C ALA A 40 -0.59 55.62 63.54
N ILE A 41 0.39 55.69 64.45
CA ILE A 41 0.52 56.79 65.40
C ILE A 41 1.99 57.23 65.38
N ASP A 42 2.18 58.41 64.81
CA ASP A 42 3.30 59.31 65.03
C ASP A 42 3.30 59.76 66.50
N ALA A 43 4.47 59.71 67.14
CA ALA A 43 4.69 60.42 68.40
C ALA A 43 6.15 60.90 68.43
N ALA A 44 6.32 62.16 68.04
CA ALA A 44 7.49 62.96 68.30
C ALA A 44 7.42 63.61 69.69
N ALA A 45 8.61 63.90 70.22
CA ALA A 45 8.95 64.75 71.37
C ALA A 45 9.00 64.09 72.77
N GLN A 46 10.23 63.91 73.27
CA GLN A 46 10.73 64.54 74.49
C GLN A 46 12.27 64.40 74.60
N GLY A 47 12.93 65.45 75.08
CA GLY A 47 14.39 65.61 75.10
C GLY A 47 15.09 65.18 76.39
N ALA A 48 16.43 65.18 76.30
CA ALA A 48 17.49 65.21 77.35
C ALA A 48 17.37 64.18 78.49
N ASP A 49 18.32 63.27 78.77
CA ASP A 49 19.70 63.53 79.19
C ASP A 49 20.46 62.20 79.44
N SER A 50 21.76 62.19 79.13
CA SER A 50 22.87 61.43 79.76
C SER A 50 22.98 59.87 79.74
N LEU A 51 24.17 59.45 79.26
CA LEU A 51 24.97 58.21 79.45
C LEU A 51 24.83 57.05 78.44
N PRO A 52 25.95 56.55 77.84
CA PRO A 52 25.93 55.49 76.84
C PRO A 52 26.00 54.12 77.53
N ALA A 53 24.86 53.45 77.70
CA ALA A 53 24.84 52.02 77.91
C ALA A 53 24.81 51.34 76.54
N ALA A 54 25.80 50.50 76.27
CA ALA A 54 25.93 49.72 75.04
C ALA A 54 24.63 48.96 74.74
N ALA A 55 23.82 49.49 73.82
CA ALA A 55 22.68 48.80 73.27
C ALA A 55 23.22 47.64 72.41
N SER A 56 23.15 46.43 72.95
CA SER A 56 23.17 45.22 72.16
C SER A 56 22.03 45.34 71.15
N THR A 57 22.36 45.64 69.91
CA THR A 57 21.46 45.53 68.76
C THR A 57 21.14 44.05 68.58
N GLY A 58 20.19 43.57 69.37
CA GLY A 58 19.42 42.37 69.09
C GLY A 58 18.57 42.66 67.87
N ALA A 59 19.19 42.59 66.69
CA ALA A 59 18.46 42.56 65.43
C ALA A 59 17.47 41.39 65.52
N ALA A 60 16.18 41.72 65.57
CA ALA A 60 15.12 40.75 65.46
C ALA A 60 15.39 39.89 64.21
N PRO A 61 15.33 38.55 64.31
CA PRO A 61 15.62 37.69 63.17
C PRO A 61 14.59 37.99 62.09
N ALA A 62 15.04 38.58 60.99
CA ALA A 62 14.24 38.70 59.78
C ALA A 62 13.66 37.32 59.46
N ALA A 63 12.35 37.25 59.25
CA ALA A 63 11.68 36.01 58.88
C ALA A 63 12.42 35.41 57.68
N ALA A 64 13.01 34.22 57.88
CA ALA A 64 13.85 33.58 56.89
C ALA A 64 13.02 33.31 55.64
N SER A 65 13.21 34.14 54.63
CA SER A 65 12.53 34.03 53.35
C SER A 65 13.06 32.80 52.63
N ALA A 66 12.18 32.00 52.03
CA ALA A 66 12.60 30.84 51.26
C ALA A 66 13.55 31.26 50.13
N PRO A 67 14.58 30.46 49.80
CA PRO A 67 15.51 30.81 48.74
C PRO A 67 14.79 30.91 47.38
N ALA A 68 15.12 31.94 46.61
CA ALA A 68 14.41 32.28 45.36
C ALA A 68 14.71 31.32 44.19
N ASP A 69 15.90 30.72 44.16
CA ASP A 69 16.34 29.84 43.10
C ASP A 69 17.28 28.74 43.62
N ALA A 70 17.63 27.79 42.75
CA ALA A 70 18.50 26.67 43.10
C ALA A 70 19.93 27.09 43.48
N GLY A 71 20.45 28.17 42.89
CA GLY A 71 21.77 28.70 43.24
C GLY A 71 21.77 29.31 44.64
N ALA A 72 20.74 30.07 44.99
CA ALA A 72 20.49 30.61 46.31
C ALA A 72 20.28 29.50 47.34
N ALA A 73 19.51 28.46 47.00
CA ALA A 73 19.31 27.30 47.86
C ALA A 73 20.62 26.54 48.16
N ARG A 74 21.50 26.36 47.17
CA ARG A 74 22.82 25.73 47.39
C ARG A 74 23.73 26.59 48.29
N ARG A 75 23.75 27.91 48.09
CA ARG A 75 24.50 28.84 48.95
C ARG A 75 23.94 28.85 50.38
N GLU A 76 22.62 28.78 50.52
CA GLU A 76 21.94 28.72 51.82
C GLU A 76 22.30 27.44 52.58
N LEU A 77 22.34 26.29 51.91
CA LEU A 77 22.79 25.04 52.53
C LEU A 77 24.24 25.13 53.03
N GLN A 78 25.13 25.73 52.24
CA GLN A 78 26.52 25.97 52.68
C GLN A 78 26.61 26.95 53.85
N ALA A 79 25.76 27.99 53.89
CA ALA A 79 25.68 28.91 55.01
C ALA A 79 25.20 28.21 56.28
N ILE A 80 24.17 27.36 56.18
CA ILE A 80 23.65 26.55 57.29
C ILE A 80 24.73 25.61 57.85
N GLU A 81 25.55 24.98 57.00
CA GLU A 81 26.66 24.13 57.46
C GLU A 81 27.69 24.92 58.29
N ARG A 82 28.03 26.14 57.86
CA ARG A 82 28.93 27.04 58.61
C ARG A 82 28.30 27.48 59.92
N GLU A 83 27.03 27.83 59.91
CA GLU A 83 26.29 28.22 61.12
C GLU A 83 26.18 27.06 62.14
N ARG A 84 26.02 25.81 61.70
CA ARG A 84 26.06 24.63 62.58
C ARG A 84 27.39 24.49 63.30
N ALA A 85 28.50 24.72 62.60
CA ALA A 85 29.82 24.69 63.21
C ALA A 85 29.97 25.79 64.28
N GLN A 86 29.48 27.00 63.99
CA GLN A 86 29.48 28.12 64.93
C GLN A 86 28.59 27.87 66.16
N LEU A 87 27.39 27.32 65.98
CA LEU A 87 26.50 26.96 67.08
C LEU A 87 27.14 25.93 68.01
N THR A 88 27.86 24.95 67.44
CA THR A 88 28.58 23.94 68.23
C THR A 88 29.68 24.59 69.08
N ALA A 89 30.42 25.55 68.53
CA ALA A 89 31.43 26.31 69.28
C ALA A 89 30.80 27.18 70.37
N ARG A 90 29.71 27.91 70.05
CA ARG A 90 28.96 28.73 71.02
C ARG A 90 28.42 27.90 72.18
N ARG A 91 27.82 26.74 71.89
CA ARG A 91 27.34 25.82 72.92
C ARG A 91 28.45 25.41 73.89
N ARG A 92 29.65 25.07 73.40
CA ARG A 92 30.78 24.72 74.26
C ARG A 92 31.20 25.88 75.16
N ALA A 93 31.18 27.11 74.63
CA ALA A 93 31.46 28.31 75.41
C ALA A 93 30.38 28.58 76.48
N ASP A 94 29.10 28.44 76.12
CA ASP A 94 27.97 28.59 77.05
C ASP A 94 28.00 27.54 78.17
N GLU A 95 28.29 26.27 77.83
CA GLU A 95 28.45 25.20 78.81
C GLU A 95 29.60 25.48 79.79
N ALA A 96 30.73 26.01 79.30
CA ALA A 96 31.86 26.40 80.15
C ALA A 96 31.49 27.57 81.07
N ALA A 97 30.78 28.58 80.54
CA ALA A 97 30.33 29.73 81.32
C ALA A 97 29.31 29.36 82.43
N CYS A 98 28.39 28.43 82.15
CA CYS A 98 27.39 27.99 83.13
C CYS A 98 28.00 27.24 84.32
N ARG A 99 29.13 26.53 84.14
CA ARG A 99 29.79 25.78 85.22
C ARG A 99 30.33 26.67 86.36
N GLY A 100 30.52 27.97 86.12
CA GLY A 100 30.96 28.93 87.13
C GLY A 100 29.84 29.63 87.91
N ARG A 101 28.56 29.30 87.67
CA ARG A 101 27.41 29.96 88.31
C ARG A 101 26.87 29.18 89.50
N ILE A 102 26.17 29.85 90.41
CA ILE A 102 25.55 29.20 91.58
C ILE A 102 24.40 28.28 91.15
N LEU A 103 23.60 28.70 90.16
CA LEU A 103 22.51 27.92 89.57
C LEU A 103 22.94 27.24 88.26
N VAL A 104 23.93 26.34 88.34
CA VAL A 104 24.49 25.65 87.16
C VAL A 104 23.42 24.91 86.36
N ASN A 105 22.51 24.21 87.05
CA ASN A 105 21.49 23.38 86.40
C ASN A 105 20.53 24.22 85.56
N ASP A 106 19.99 25.31 86.09
CA ASP A 106 19.07 26.19 85.36
C ASP A 106 19.78 26.83 84.16
N CYS A 107 21.01 27.32 84.37
CA CYS A 107 21.81 27.89 83.28
C CYS A 107 22.06 26.88 82.14
N LEU A 108 22.37 25.63 82.47
CA LEU A 108 22.57 24.57 81.47
C LEU A 108 21.26 24.20 80.75
N GLN A 109 20.12 24.23 81.43
CA GLN A 109 18.82 23.98 80.77
C GLN A 109 18.49 25.10 79.78
N ASP A 110 18.68 26.36 80.18
CA ASP A 110 18.48 27.50 79.28
C ASP A 110 19.41 27.44 78.07
N ALA A 111 20.69 27.08 78.27
CA ALA A 111 21.65 26.92 77.18
C ALA A 111 21.23 25.80 76.20
N ARG A 112 20.74 24.67 76.71
CA ARG A 112 20.19 23.58 75.90
C ARG A 112 18.93 24.00 75.16
N GLU A 113 18.08 24.81 75.78
CA GLU A 113 16.87 25.31 75.14
C GLU A 113 17.18 26.25 73.98
N ARG A 114 18.13 27.19 74.17
CA ARG A 114 18.65 28.03 73.08
C ARG A 114 19.23 27.18 71.95
N GLU A 115 20.04 26.18 72.26
CA GLU A 115 20.58 25.25 71.25
C GLU A 115 19.46 24.53 70.47
N ARG A 116 18.42 24.03 71.16
CA ARG A 116 17.28 23.36 70.50
C ARG A 116 16.56 24.32 69.56
N ASN A 117 16.35 25.58 69.98
CA ASN A 117 15.68 26.60 69.18
C ASN A 117 16.51 26.99 67.95
N ASP A 118 17.82 27.19 68.10
CA ASP A 118 18.72 27.50 66.98
C ASP A 118 18.81 26.33 65.98
N ARG A 119 18.93 25.09 66.47
CA ARG A 119 18.90 23.90 65.62
C ARG A 119 17.58 23.76 64.86
N ARG A 120 16.45 24.08 65.50
CA ARG A 120 15.13 24.05 64.86
C ARG A 120 15.06 25.06 63.73
N ARG A 121 15.50 26.30 63.96
CA ARG A 121 15.56 27.36 62.93
C ARG A 121 16.45 26.97 61.75
N LEU A 122 17.63 26.40 62.00
CA LEU A 122 18.50 25.91 60.91
C LEU A 122 17.87 24.77 60.12
N LYS A 123 17.12 23.88 60.79
CA LYS A 123 16.42 22.78 60.12
C LYS A 123 15.29 23.29 59.22
N GLU A 124 14.54 24.30 59.65
CA GLU A 124 13.49 24.93 58.84
C GLU A 124 14.07 25.56 57.56
N ARG A 125 15.19 26.29 57.69
CA ARG A 125 15.93 26.85 56.54
C ARG A 125 16.47 25.76 55.61
N GLU A 126 16.98 24.66 56.16
CA GLU A 126 17.45 23.54 55.35
C GLU A 126 16.31 22.86 54.58
N VAL A 127 15.15 22.67 55.22
CA VAL A 127 13.98 22.06 54.59
C VAL A 127 13.49 22.93 53.44
N SER A 128 13.43 24.25 53.60
CA SER A 128 13.02 25.18 52.53
C SER A 128 14.02 25.19 51.38
N ALA A 129 15.33 25.25 51.66
CA ALA A 129 16.37 25.18 50.63
C ALA A 129 16.34 23.85 49.86
N ARG A 130 16.20 22.71 50.57
CA ARG A 130 16.07 21.40 49.92
C ARG A 130 14.77 21.25 49.11
N ALA A 131 13.69 21.91 49.51
CA ALA A 131 12.44 21.89 48.74
C ALA A 131 12.61 22.54 47.36
N VAL A 132 13.29 23.69 47.28
CA VAL A 132 13.58 24.36 46.01
C VAL A 132 14.42 23.48 45.09
N LEU A 133 15.44 22.80 45.62
CA LEU A 133 16.27 21.89 44.81
C LEU A 133 15.50 20.67 44.31
N ARG A 134 14.61 20.09 45.12
CA ARG A 134 13.74 19.00 44.68
C ARG A 134 12.81 19.44 43.55
N GLU A 135 12.25 20.64 43.66
CA GLU A 135 11.37 21.19 42.63
C GLU A 135 12.12 21.48 41.33
N GLU A 136 13.31 22.09 41.40
CA GLU A 136 14.17 22.31 40.23
C GLU A 136 14.49 20.98 39.52
N HIS A 137 14.88 19.96 40.30
CA HIS A 137 15.20 18.65 39.77
C HIS A 137 13.98 18.00 39.08
N ALA A 138 12.81 18.03 39.71
CA ALA A 138 11.57 17.53 39.12
C ALA A 138 11.20 18.27 37.82
N ARG A 139 11.38 19.60 37.78
CA ARG A 139 11.17 20.40 36.57
C ARG A 139 12.16 20.01 35.47
N ALA A 140 13.42 19.76 35.80
CA ALA A 140 14.43 19.31 34.85
C ALA A 140 14.12 17.91 34.28
N GLU A 141 13.74 16.95 35.14
CA GLU A 141 13.31 15.63 34.70
C GLU A 141 12.07 15.68 33.79
N ASN A 142 11.07 16.50 34.13
CA ASN A 142 9.88 16.66 33.31
C ASN A 142 10.21 17.23 31.93
N ARG A 143 11.13 18.19 31.83
CA ARG A 143 11.62 18.70 30.55
C ARG A 143 12.33 17.62 29.74
N ALA A 144 13.19 16.81 30.37
CA ALA A 144 13.88 15.71 29.71
C ALA A 144 12.89 14.64 29.19
N ARG A 145 11.90 14.26 30.01
CA ARG A 145 10.84 13.32 29.59
C ARG A 145 10.01 13.87 28.44
N ALA A 146 9.69 15.17 28.45
CA ALA A 146 8.96 15.81 27.35
C ALA A 146 9.77 15.83 26.04
N SER A 147 11.08 16.11 26.10
CA SER A 147 11.94 16.05 24.91
C SER A 147 12.08 14.63 24.37
N ASP A 148 12.24 13.64 25.24
CA ASP A 148 12.37 12.23 24.84
C ASP A 148 11.08 11.71 24.20
N ALA A 149 9.92 12.08 24.75
CA ALA A 149 8.63 11.75 24.16
C ALA A 149 8.49 12.37 22.77
N GLY A 150 8.84 13.65 22.61
CA GLY A 150 8.82 14.33 21.31
C GLY A 150 9.77 13.68 20.28
N ALA A 151 10.96 13.25 20.70
CA ALA A 151 11.90 12.55 19.82
C ALA A 151 11.36 11.18 19.36
N ARG A 152 10.77 10.41 20.28
CA ARG A 152 10.14 9.11 19.95
C ARG A 152 8.96 9.28 19.00
N ASP A 153 8.11 10.28 19.22
CA ASP A 153 6.98 10.57 18.35
C ASP A 153 7.44 11.00 16.94
N ALA A 154 8.49 11.82 16.86
CA ALA A 154 9.09 12.20 15.59
C ALA A 154 9.68 11.00 14.84
N GLU A 155 10.36 10.09 15.55
CA GLU A 155 10.89 8.86 14.99
C GLU A 155 9.78 7.94 14.49
N GLN A 156 8.72 7.73 15.29
CA GLN A 156 7.56 6.92 14.90
C GLN A 156 6.89 7.47 13.64
N ARG A 157 6.69 8.79 13.56
CA ARG A 157 6.15 9.44 12.36
C ARG A 157 7.07 9.26 11.16
N ALA A 158 8.39 9.34 11.35
CA ALA A 158 9.35 9.11 10.28
C ALA A 158 9.34 7.64 9.80
N GLN A 159 9.24 6.68 10.72
CA GLN A 159 9.10 5.27 10.38
C GLN A 159 7.78 4.98 9.66
N GLN A 160 6.68 5.61 10.08
CA GLN A 160 5.39 5.47 9.44
C GLN A 160 5.42 5.99 7.99
N ARG A 161 5.96 7.19 7.76
CA ARG A 161 6.18 7.72 6.41
C ARG A 161 6.97 6.77 5.52
N ARG A 162 8.06 6.19 6.02
CA ARG A 162 8.85 5.20 5.25
C ARG A 162 8.05 3.94 4.89
N ARG A 163 7.17 3.48 5.79
CA ARG A 163 6.30 2.33 5.53
C ARG A 163 5.23 2.66 4.49
N ASP A 164 4.65 3.84 4.57
CA ASP A 164 3.62 4.29 3.64
C ASP A 164 4.22 4.50 2.25
N GLU A 165 5.37 5.16 2.13
CA GLU A 165 6.11 5.27 0.86
C GLU A 165 6.48 3.90 0.27
N ALA A 166 6.90 2.94 1.11
CA ALA A 166 7.22 1.59 0.65
C ALA A 166 5.98 0.86 0.11
N ARG A 167 4.82 1.04 0.76
CA ARG A 167 3.52 0.50 0.32
C ARG A 167 3.09 1.14 -1.00
N GLU A 168 3.18 2.46 -1.14
CA GLU A 168 2.85 3.17 -2.38
C GLU A 168 3.73 2.70 -3.54
N ARG A 169 5.05 2.55 -3.33
CA ARG A 169 5.96 2.00 -4.34
C ARG A 169 5.61 0.56 -4.72
N GLN A 170 5.20 -0.27 -3.75
CA GLN A 170 4.76 -1.63 -4.04
C GLN A 170 3.46 -1.65 -4.84
N GLN A 171 2.49 -0.83 -4.45
CA GLN A 171 1.21 -0.71 -5.14
C GLN A 171 1.42 -0.22 -6.57
N GLY A 172 2.24 0.81 -6.78
CA GLY A 172 2.57 1.30 -8.12
C GLY A 172 3.21 0.24 -9.02
N ARG A 173 4.03 -0.67 -8.48
CA ARG A 173 4.58 -1.80 -9.24
C ARG A 173 3.51 -2.84 -9.62
N ILE A 174 2.58 -3.12 -8.72
CA ILE A 174 1.46 -4.04 -8.98
C ILE A 174 0.56 -3.47 -10.07
N ASP A 175 0.24 -2.17 -9.98
CA ASP A 175 -0.61 -1.49 -10.95
C ASP A 175 0.06 -1.45 -12.33
N GLN A 176 1.34 -1.10 -12.41
CA GLN A 176 2.12 -1.17 -13.65
C GLN A 176 2.15 -2.58 -14.25
N HIS A 177 2.33 -3.62 -13.43
CA HIS A 177 2.30 -5.00 -13.91
C HIS A 177 0.92 -5.37 -14.46
N ARG A 178 -0.15 -4.96 -13.76
CA ARG A 178 -1.53 -5.20 -14.18
C ARG A 178 -1.85 -4.51 -15.50
N GLU A 179 -1.44 -3.27 -15.66
CA GLU A 179 -1.58 -2.52 -16.91
C GLU A 179 -0.79 -3.17 -18.05
N ALA A 180 0.47 -3.54 -17.81
CA ALA A 180 1.30 -4.20 -18.80
C ALA A 180 0.71 -5.55 -19.23
N GLN A 181 0.12 -6.30 -18.30
CA GLN A 181 -0.57 -7.56 -18.58
C GLN A 181 -1.83 -7.32 -19.42
N ALA A 182 -2.69 -6.37 -19.03
CA ALA A 182 -3.87 -6.01 -19.80
C ALA A 182 -3.53 -5.58 -21.24
N GLN A 183 -2.43 -4.86 -21.45
CA GLN A 183 -1.95 -4.49 -22.78
C GLN A 183 -1.49 -5.71 -23.60
N ARG A 184 -0.82 -6.68 -22.97
CA ARG A 184 -0.42 -7.93 -23.64
C ARG A 184 -1.65 -8.73 -24.05
N ASP A 185 -2.60 -8.90 -23.14
CA ASP A 185 -3.85 -9.63 -23.39
C ASP A 185 -4.65 -8.97 -24.52
N ALA A 186 -4.73 -7.64 -24.57
CA ALA A 186 -5.37 -6.91 -25.65
C ALA A 186 -4.68 -7.14 -27.00
N ARG A 187 -3.34 -7.10 -27.05
CA ARG A 187 -2.56 -7.38 -28.28
C ARG A 187 -2.73 -8.83 -28.72
N ASP A 188 -2.75 -9.77 -27.80
CA ASP A 188 -2.96 -11.19 -28.11
C ASP A 188 -4.37 -11.45 -28.62
N ALA A 189 -5.39 -10.81 -28.03
CA ALA A 189 -6.76 -10.86 -28.54
C ALA A 189 -6.86 -10.27 -29.95
N GLN A 190 -6.15 -9.17 -30.24
CA GLN A 190 -6.11 -8.59 -31.58
C GLN A 190 -5.44 -9.55 -32.58
N ARG A 191 -4.27 -10.10 -32.25
CA ARG A 191 -3.57 -11.09 -33.08
C ARG A 191 -4.41 -12.33 -33.34
N ALA A 192 -5.15 -12.80 -32.34
CA ALA A 192 -6.06 -13.93 -32.50
C ALA A 192 -7.20 -13.62 -33.49
N ARG A 193 -7.78 -12.41 -33.43
CA ARG A 193 -8.80 -11.97 -34.39
C ARG A 193 -8.24 -11.86 -35.81
N GLU A 194 -7.06 -11.27 -35.98
CA GLU A 194 -6.39 -11.17 -37.28
C GLU A 194 -6.05 -12.56 -37.85
N ALA A 195 -5.56 -13.48 -37.02
CA ALA A 195 -5.30 -14.86 -37.42
C ALA A 195 -6.58 -15.59 -37.86
N GLN A 196 -7.72 -15.34 -37.21
CA GLN A 196 -9.00 -15.90 -37.66
C GLN A 196 -9.43 -15.34 -39.03
N VAL A 197 -9.26 -14.03 -39.26
CA VAL A 197 -9.55 -13.41 -40.55
C VAL A 197 -8.67 -14.00 -41.65
N GLU A 198 -7.37 -14.16 -41.38
CA GLU A 198 -6.44 -14.76 -42.35
C GLU A 198 -6.75 -16.23 -42.63
N ARG A 199 -7.15 -17.01 -41.62
CA ARG A 199 -7.63 -18.39 -41.82
C ARG A 199 -8.86 -18.44 -42.72
N LYS A 200 -9.84 -17.56 -42.51
CA LYS A 200 -11.03 -17.45 -43.38
C LYS A 200 -10.66 -17.11 -44.81
N ARG A 201 -9.79 -16.10 -45.01
CA ARG A 201 -9.30 -15.72 -46.35
C ARG A 201 -8.55 -16.86 -47.05
N ARG A 202 -7.77 -17.66 -46.31
CA ARG A 202 -7.10 -18.84 -46.86
C ARG A 202 -8.11 -19.88 -47.32
N ALA A 203 -9.09 -20.20 -46.48
CA ALA A 203 -10.15 -21.15 -46.81
C ALA A 203 -10.98 -20.69 -48.03
N GLU A 204 -11.29 -19.40 -48.14
CA GLU A 204 -11.98 -18.82 -49.30
C GLU A 204 -11.17 -18.97 -50.59
N ARG A 205 -9.86 -18.69 -50.55
CA ARG A 205 -8.97 -18.87 -51.71
C ARG A 205 -8.88 -20.33 -52.13
N GLU A 206 -8.77 -21.25 -51.17
CA GLU A 206 -8.76 -22.69 -51.44
C GLU A 206 -10.08 -23.15 -52.08
N ALA A 207 -11.21 -22.73 -51.52
CA ALA A 207 -12.53 -23.02 -52.08
C ALA A 207 -12.72 -22.43 -53.49
N GLU A 208 -12.20 -21.23 -53.77
CA GLU A 208 -12.24 -20.64 -55.11
C GLU A 208 -11.40 -21.45 -56.10
N LEU A 209 -10.20 -21.89 -55.70
CA LEU A 209 -9.33 -22.73 -56.53
C LEU A 209 -9.99 -24.08 -56.83
N GLU A 210 -10.67 -24.69 -55.86
CA GLU A 210 -11.45 -25.92 -56.07
C GLU A 210 -12.60 -25.70 -57.05
N ARG A 211 -13.38 -24.63 -56.88
CA ARG A 211 -14.45 -24.28 -57.83
C ARG A 211 -13.92 -24.07 -59.25
N ARG A 212 -12.77 -23.41 -59.41
CA ARG A 212 -12.13 -23.22 -60.73
C ARG A 212 -11.69 -24.55 -61.33
N ARG A 213 -11.14 -25.48 -60.53
CA ARG A 213 -10.77 -26.84 -60.98
C ARG A 213 -11.99 -27.65 -61.41
N GLU A 214 -13.08 -27.59 -60.65
CA GLU A 214 -14.33 -28.24 -61.02
C GLU A 214 -14.92 -27.68 -62.31
N GLN A 215 -14.94 -26.34 -62.45
CA GLN A 215 -15.37 -25.68 -63.68
C GLN A 215 -14.51 -26.07 -64.88
N ALA A 216 -13.18 -26.16 -64.71
CA ALA A 216 -12.29 -26.64 -65.76
C ALA A 216 -12.62 -28.09 -66.16
N ARG A 217 -12.77 -29.00 -65.18
CA ARG A 217 -13.19 -30.40 -65.43
C ARG A 217 -14.53 -30.49 -66.15
N GLN A 218 -15.50 -29.65 -65.79
CA GLN A 218 -16.81 -29.59 -66.46
C GLN A 218 -16.68 -29.10 -67.90
N ARG A 219 -15.85 -28.08 -68.15
CA ARG A 219 -15.58 -27.58 -69.51
C ARG A 219 -14.88 -28.64 -70.35
N ASP A 220 -13.89 -29.33 -69.81
CA ASP A 220 -13.16 -30.40 -70.50
C ASP A 220 -14.10 -31.57 -70.82
N ALA A 221 -14.96 -31.98 -69.88
CA ALA A 221 -15.97 -33.01 -70.11
C ALA A 221 -17.00 -32.58 -71.18
N ALA A 222 -17.45 -31.32 -71.15
CA ALA A 222 -18.35 -30.78 -72.16
C ALA A 222 -17.68 -30.72 -73.55
N ALA A 223 -16.41 -30.32 -73.62
CA ALA A 223 -15.63 -30.31 -74.85
C ALA A 223 -15.46 -31.72 -75.41
N ALA A 224 -15.11 -32.71 -74.57
CA ALA A 224 -15.02 -34.11 -74.96
C ALA A 224 -16.36 -34.66 -75.46
N ALA A 225 -17.48 -34.36 -74.78
CA ALA A 225 -18.81 -34.76 -75.21
C ALA A 225 -19.21 -34.11 -76.55
N ASN A 226 -18.88 -32.84 -76.76
CA ASN A 226 -19.12 -32.15 -78.03
C ASN A 226 -18.26 -32.71 -79.17
N ALA A 227 -16.99 -33.04 -78.90
CA ALA A 227 -16.11 -33.70 -79.85
C ALA A 227 -16.67 -35.07 -80.26
N ALA A 228 -17.08 -35.91 -79.30
CA ALA A 228 -17.71 -37.20 -79.58
C ALA A 228 -18.98 -37.08 -80.43
N ARG A 229 -19.85 -36.09 -80.13
CA ARG A 229 -21.04 -35.79 -80.95
C ARG A 229 -20.67 -35.34 -82.36
N HIS A 230 -19.59 -34.58 -82.51
CA HIS A 230 -19.10 -34.15 -83.82
C HIS A 230 -18.59 -35.34 -84.64
N GLU A 231 -17.76 -36.20 -84.06
CA GLU A 231 -17.29 -37.43 -84.71
C GLU A 231 -18.45 -38.34 -85.12
N GLN A 232 -19.46 -38.50 -84.26
CA GLN A 232 -20.66 -39.26 -84.60
C GLN A 232 -21.41 -38.67 -85.80
N ARG A 233 -21.56 -37.34 -85.86
CA ARG A 233 -22.17 -36.65 -87.00
C ARG A 233 -21.39 -36.87 -88.30
N LEU A 234 -20.05 -36.85 -88.25
CA LEU A 234 -19.22 -37.14 -89.42
C LEU A 234 -19.46 -38.57 -89.92
N ARG A 235 -19.46 -39.57 -89.03
CA ARG A 235 -19.76 -40.97 -89.38
C ARG A 235 -21.17 -41.14 -89.93
N ASP A 236 -22.14 -40.42 -89.39
CA ASP A 236 -23.52 -40.45 -89.89
C ASP A 236 -23.64 -39.84 -91.30
N VAL A 237 -22.91 -38.76 -91.57
CA VAL A 237 -22.84 -38.15 -92.92
C VAL A 237 -22.16 -39.09 -93.91
N GLU A 238 -21.03 -39.69 -93.54
CA GLU A 238 -20.33 -40.70 -94.35
C GLU A 238 -21.25 -41.88 -94.68
N ARG A 239 -21.97 -42.40 -93.69
CA ARG A 239 -22.95 -43.48 -93.88
C ARG A 239 -24.06 -43.08 -94.86
N ARG A 240 -24.66 -41.89 -94.70
CA ARG A 240 -25.71 -41.40 -95.59
C ARG A 240 -25.21 -41.19 -97.02
N ASN A 241 -23.98 -40.71 -97.19
CA ASN A 241 -23.34 -40.56 -98.51
C ASN A 241 -23.12 -41.93 -99.16
N ALA A 242 -22.58 -42.91 -98.44
CA ALA A 242 -22.41 -44.28 -98.93
C ALA A 242 -23.76 -44.92 -99.32
N GLU A 243 -24.81 -44.71 -98.52
CA GLU A 243 -26.17 -45.15 -98.86
C GLU A 243 -26.73 -44.46 -100.11
N HIS A 244 -26.47 -43.16 -100.29
CA HIS A 244 -26.86 -42.42 -101.48
C HIS A 244 -26.12 -42.93 -102.74
N ASP A 245 -24.81 -43.13 -102.66
CA ASP A 245 -24.01 -43.66 -103.77
C ASP A 245 -24.42 -45.09 -104.12
N ALA A 246 -24.70 -45.93 -103.12
CA ALA A 246 -25.26 -47.26 -103.34
C ALA A 246 -26.63 -47.21 -104.04
N ARG A 247 -27.49 -46.25 -103.70
CA ARG A 247 -28.77 -46.02 -104.39
C ARG A 247 -28.56 -45.58 -105.84
N LEU A 248 -27.65 -44.63 -106.10
CA LEU A 248 -27.32 -44.19 -107.45
C LEU A 248 -26.72 -45.32 -108.29
N ALA A 249 -25.82 -46.14 -107.72
CA ALA A 249 -25.24 -47.29 -108.39
C ALA A 249 -26.34 -48.32 -108.76
N LYS A 250 -27.27 -48.60 -107.84
CA LYS A 250 -28.44 -49.45 -108.13
C LYS A 250 -29.31 -48.88 -109.25
N GLN A 251 -29.60 -47.57 -109.23
CA GLN A 251 -30.37 -46.91 -110.29
C GLN A 251 -29.66 -46.96 -111.64
N ARG A 252 -28.34 -46.68 -111.69
CA ARG A 252 -27.52 -46.80 -112.91
C ARG A 252 -27.51 -48.22 -113.45
N ALA A 253 -27.32 -49.22 -112.58
CA ALA A 253 -27.40 -50.63 -112.96
C ALA A 253 -28.77 -51.01 -113.53
N GLN A 254 -29.86 -50.50 -112.95
CA GLN A 254 -31.22 -50.69 -113.46
C GLN A 254 -31.44 -49.98 -114.81
N ALA A 255 -30.93 -48.76 -114.99
CA ALA A 255 -30.99 -48.04 -116.26
C ALA A 255 -30.24 -48.79 -117.36
N LEU A 256 -29.01 -49.24 -117.09
CA LEU A 256 -28.23 -50.06 -118.01
C LEU A 256 -28.95 -51.37 -118.36
N ARG A 257 -29.61 -52.03 -117.41
CA ARG A 257 -30.46 -53.20 -117.68
C ARG A 257 -31.62 -52.86 -118.63
N ARG A 258 -32.32 -51.75 -118.39
CA ARG A 258 -33.41 -51.28 -119.27
C ARG A 258 -32.90 -50.91 -120.67
N ASP A 259 -31.72 -50.29 -120.77
CA ASP A 259 -31.10 -49.95 -122.06
C ASP A 259 -30.67 -51.21 -122.81
N ALA A 260 -30.09 -52.19 -122.12
CA ALA A 260 -29.79 -53.50 -122.70
C ALA A 260 -31.05 -54.22 -123.18
N GLU A 261 -32.14 -54.19 -122.41
CA GLU A 261 -33.44 -54.72 -122.82
C GLU A 261 -34.02 -53.99 -124.04
N ARG A 262 -33.92 -52.64 -124.09
CA ARG A 262 -34.35 -51.83 -125.24
C ARG A 262 -33.51 -52.13 -126.49
N ALA A 263 -32.19 -52.22 -126.37
CA ALA A 263 -31.28 -52.59 -127.45
C ALA A 263 -31.57 -54.00 -127.97
N ALA A 264 -31.81 -54.97 -127.07
CA ALA A 264 -32.21 -56.32 -127.44
C ALA A 264 -33.54 -56.35 -128.21
N ARG A 265 -34.54 -55.55 -127.78
CA ARG A 265 -35.81 -55.38 -128.52
C ARG A 265 -35.62 -54.71 -129.87
N ALA A 266 -34.77 -53.69 -129.98
CA ALA A 266 -34.45 -53.02 -131.26
C ALA A 266 -33.71 -53.97 -132.24
N ALA A 267 -32.77 -54.76 -131.74
CA ALA A 267 -32.10 -55.81 -132.53
C ALA A 267 -33.09 -56.90 -132.99
N ALA A 268 -34.06 -57.27 -132.15
CA ALA A 268 -35.13 -58.20 -132.54
C ALA A 268 -36.09 -57.59 -133.59
N ALA A 269 -36.34 -56.27 -133.55
CA ALA A 269 -37.13 -55.56 -134.56
C ALA A 269 -36.37 -55.42 -135.91
N GLN A 270 -35.06 -55.15 -135.89
CA GLN A 270 -34.23 -55.16 -137.10
C GLN A 270 -34.18 -56.55 -137.76
N ARG A 271 -34.19 -57.63 -136.97
CA ARG A 271 -34.32 -59.01 -137.48
C ARG A 271 -35.68 -59.31 -138.13
N ARG A 272 -36.71 -58.49 -137.90
CA ARG A 272 -38.04 -58.64 -138.53
C ARG A 272 -38.21 -57.83 -139.82
N HIS A 273 -37.23 -57.00 -140.20
CA HIS A 273 -37.21 -56.32 -141.50
C HIS A 273 -35.85 -56.50 -142.20
N PRO A 274 -35.59 -57.65 -142.84
CA PRO A 274 -34.67 -57.67 -143.96
C PRO A 274 -35.32 -56.93 -145.13
N ALA A 275 -34.80 -55.72 -145.40
CA ALA A 275 -34.94 -55.09 -146.71
C ALA A 275 -34.40 -56.05 -147.79
N GLY A 276 -35.12 -56.13 -148.91
CA GLY A 276 -34.91 -57.10 -149.98
C GLY A 276 -33.53 -57.07 -150.63
N PRO A 277 -33.29 -58.10 -151.46
CA PRO A 277 -33.21 -57.88 -152.90
C PRO A 277 -34.21 -58.82 -153.62
N ALA A 278 -34.97 -58.37 -154.61
CA ALA A 278 -34.55 -58.00 -155.97
C ALA A 278 -33.97 -59.21 -156.73
N GLN A 279 -34.79 -59.70 -157.69
CA GLN A 279 -34.46 -60.18 -159.05
C GLN A 279 -33.35 -61.25 -159.15
N ASP A 280 -33.57 -62.45 -159.69
CA ASP A 280 -34.33 -62.84 -160.89
C ASP A 280 -35.14 -64.14 -160.71
#